data_AF-A0A0K9GCW1-F1
#
_entry.id   AF-A0A0K9GCW1-F1
#
_cell.length_a   1.000
_cell.length_b   1.000
_cell.length_c   1.000
_cell.angle_alpha   90.00
_cell.angle_beta   90.00
_cell.angle_gamma   90.00
#
_symmetry.space_group_name_H-M   'P 1'
#
loop_
_entity.id
_entity.type
_entity.pdbx_description
1 polymer ?
#
loop_
_entity_poly.entity_id
_entity_poly.type
_entity_poly.pdbx_seq_one_letter_code
_entity_poly.pdbx_strand_id
1 'polypeptide(L)'
;MTTATHVDEYQLETLLDALKMDALKNIRRNLNLKNMSSLRKKELVQALVEHIPASVPERTKMMDLQQYTSIVALMTKSGVMPLDQIALEDVFYLSSIGYIHPAEQDDQPIVVMPSQVMKQFFSLDPKEIMADVNRNQKVSNILFGIVRYYGFADLETVKKMVEAYLEEEVEEAWLTNYISYLADYYGIFYAKDGYLIHQTIRELDSFKQVLKTREELNYYPIPAESMMNLNRYESFEKTAEMAAFSQFLQDTYSLEAAQANELIEQFLYKVQFGHGLQEVVKWFGENIELQNEKDVNAIVEHIAKVVNNTRLWILKGFTPLELAPAQEVSEKKEPVTNNKIPRNAPCPCGSGKKYKRCCMK
;
A
#
# COMPACT_ATOMS: atom_id res chain seq x y z
N MET A 1 6.46 35.24 -33.70
CA MET A 1 7.42 34.20 -34.13
C MET A 1 8.36 33.96 -32.96
N THR A 2 8.00 33.02 -32.09
CA THR A 2 8.74 32.71 -30.86
C THR A 2 8.28 31.32 -30.40
N THR A 3 8.66 30.29 -31.14
CA THR A 3 8.23 28.90 -30.84
C THR A 3 9.32 27.85 -31.08
N ALA A 4 10.52 28.23 -31.55
CA ALA A 4 11.57 27.26 -31.87
C ALA A 4 12.56 26.99 -30.72
N THR A 5 12.80 27.95 -29.82
CA THR A 5 13.91 27.85 -28.84
C THR A 5 13.61 26.96 -27.64
N HIS A 6 12.36 26.85 -27.18
CA HIS A 6 12.01 26.01 -26.01
C HIS A 6 11.79 24.53 -26.35
N VAL A 7 11.57 24.19 -27.62
CA VAL A 7 11.30 22.80 -28.04
C VAL A 7 12.58 21.95 -28.11
N ASP A 8 13.73 22.60 -28.34
CA ASP A 8 15.03 21.94 -28.42
C ASP A 8 15.63 21.64 -27.02
N GLU A 9 15.27 22.41 -26.00
CA GLU A 9 15.76 22.24 -24.62
C GLU A 9 15.23 20.98 -23.94
N TYR A 10 14.02 20.54 -24.32
CA TYR A 10 13.34 19.38 -23.73
C TYR A 10 13.43 18.11 -24.58
N GLN A 11 14.42 18.05 -25.49
CA GLN A 11 14.77 16.81 -26.17
C GLN A 11 15.43 15.83 -25.20
N LEU A 12 15.08 14.55 -25.31
CA LEU A 12 15.60 13.50 -24.42
C LEU A 12 17.13 13.45 -24.41
N GLU A 13 17.77 13.58 -25.58
CA GLU A 13 19.23 13.60 -25.69
C GLU A 13 19.85 14.76 -24.90
N THR A 14 19.34 15.98 -25.07
CA THR A 14 19.79 17.18 -24.35
C THR A 14 19.68 17.00 -22.83
N LEU A 15 18.53 16.49 -22.37
CA LEU A 15 18.26 16.26 -20.95
C LEU A 15 19.18 15.19 -20.34
N LEU A 16 19.47 14.11 -21.09
CA LEU A 16 20.41 13.07 -20.68
C LEU A 16 21.86 13.56 -20.69
N ASP A 17 22.26 14.36 -21.68
CA ASP A 17 23.62 14.90 -21.78
C ASP A 17 23.95 15.85 -20.61
N ALA A 18 22.95 16.51 -20.02
CA ALA A 18 23.08 17.31 -18.81
C ALA A 18 23.36 16.48 -17.55
N LEU A 19 22.99 15.19 -17.53
CA LEU A 19 23.15 14.33 -16.35
C LEU A 19 24.61 13.93 -16.08
N LYS A 20 24.91 13.68 -14.81
CA LYS A 20 26.18 13.05 -14.41
C LYS A 20 26.20 11.57 -14.83
N MET A 21 27.39 11.03 -15.03
CA MET A 21 27.59 9.62 -15.42
C MET A 21 26.86 8.63 -14.49
N ASP A 22 26.86 8.88 -13.18
CA ASP A 22 26.22 7.98 -12.23
C ASP A 22 24.69 7.96 -12.38
N ALA A 23 24.07 9.10 -12.70
CA ALA A 23 22.63 9.15 -12.99
C ALA A 23 22.28 8.37 -14.27
N LEU A 24 23.10 8.50 -15.34
CA LEU A 24 22.92 7.70 -16.56
C LEU A 24 23.07 6.20 -16.28
N LYS A 25 24.05 5.82 -15.46
CA LYS A 25 24.22 4.42 -15.02
C LYS A 25 23.05 3.94 -14.17
N ASN A 26 22.41 4.80 -13.38
CA ASN A 26 21.20 4.47 -12.63
C ASN A 26 20.04 4.17 -13.57
N ILE A 27 19.78 5.06 -14.54
CA ILE A 27 18.73 4.84 -15.55
C ILE A 27 18.95 3.52 -16.29
N ARG A 28 20.18 3.27 -16.76
CA ARG A 28 20.54 1.99 -17.41
C ARG A 28 20.25 0.78 -16.53
N ARG A 29 20.56 0.85 -15.22
CA ARG A 29 20.32 -0.24 -14.26
C ARG A 29 18.83 -0.46 -14.04
N ASN A 30 18.06 0.60 -13.82
CA ASN A 30 16.63 0.52 -13.53
C ASN A 30 15.81 0.10 -14.76
N LEU A 31 16.33 0.37 -15.97
CA LEU A 31 15.82 -0.19 -17.22
C LEU A 31 16.31 -1.61 -17.52
N ASN A 32 17.11 -2.22 -16.64
CA ASN A 32 17.69 -3.56 -16.80
C ASN A 32 18.49 -3.75 -18.10
N LEU A 33 19.14 -2.70 -18.61
CA LEU A 33 19.90 -2.73 -19.85
C LEU A 33 21.29 -3.38 -19.62
N LYS A 34 21.49 -4.55 -20.23
CA LYS A 34 22.71 -5.36 -20.11
C LYS A 34 23.78 -4.92 -21.12
N ASN A 35 25.03 -5.32 -20.87
CA ASN A 35 26.17 -5.14 -21.79
C ASN A 35 26.54 -3.68 -22.13
N MET A 36 26.12 -2.71 -21.31
CA MET A 36 26.35 -1.27 -21.53
C MET A 36 27.17 -0.61 -20.42
N SER A 37 27.76 -1.38 -19.50
CA SER A 37 28.47 -0.85 -18.32
C SER A 37 29.81 -0.20 -18.65
N SER A 38 30.42 -0.53 -19.80
CA SER A 38 31.70 0.00 -20.27
C SER A 38 31.57 1.21 -21.20
N LEU A 39 30.35 1.62 -21.56
CA LEU A 39 30.12 2.73 -22.47
C LEU A 39 30.59 4.05 -21.86
N ARG A 40 31.21 4.89 -22.70
CA ARG A 40 31.54 6.28 -22.34
C ARG A 40 30.27 7.12 -22.34
N LYS A 41 30.32 8.32 -21.76
CA LYS A 41 29.12 9.15 -21.50
C LYS A 41 28.25 9.31 -22.74
N LYS A 42 28.84 9.77 -23.86
CA LYS A 42 28.12 10.00 -25.12
C LYS A 42 27.51 8.72 -25.70
N GLU A 43 28.25 7.62 -25.68
CA GLU A 43 27.78 6.31 -26.17
C GLU A 43 26.60 5.80 -25.31
N LEU A 44 26.66 6.01 -23.98
CA LEU A 44 25.59 5.66 -23.07
C LEU A 44 24.35 6.54 -23.27
N VAL A 45 24.52 7.84 -23.50
CA VAL A 45 23.40 8.76 -23.79
C VAL A 45 22.68 8.31 -25.05
N GLN A 46 23.40 8.03 -26.14
CA GLN A 46 22.80 7.53 -27.38
C GLN A 46 22.01 6.24 -27.16
N ALA A 47 22.58 5.26 -26.44
CA ALA A 47 21.87 4.04 -26.10
C ALA A 47 20.60 4.30 -25.27
N LEU A 48 20.64 5.23 -24.32
CA LEU A 48 19.49 5.56 -23.48
C LEU A 48 18.39 6.32 -24.27
N VAL A 49 18.75 7.16 -25.22
CA VAL A 49 17.80 7.85 -26.13
C VAL A 49 16.95 6.83 -26.91
N GLU A 50 17.54 5.69 -27.28
CA GLU A 50 16.83 4.60 -27.96
C GLU A 50 16.00 3.76 -26.98
N HIS A 51 16.59 3.37 -25.84
CA HIS A 51 15.98 2.40 -24.93
C HIS A 51 14.92 2.97 -23.98
N ILE A 52 15.02 4.24 -23.57
CA ILE A 52 14.01 4.86 -22.69
C ILE A 52 12.64 4.86 -23.36
N PRO A 53 12.43 5.44 -24.56
CA PRO A 53 11.13 5.41 -25.21
C PRO A 53 10.67 3.99 -25.54
N ALA A 54 11.58 3.13 -26.01
CA ALA A 54 11.24 1.74 -26.35
C ALA A 54 10.72 0.93 -25.15
N SER A 55 11.00 1.35 -23.92
CA SER A 55 10.51 0.68 -22.72
C SER A 55 9.06 1.06 -22.33
N VAL A 56 8.50 2.12 -22.94
CA VAL A 56 7.16 2.65 -22.60
C VAL A 56 6.06 1.59 -22.73
N PRO A 57 5.88 0.89 -23.87
CA PRO A 57 4.74 -0.01 -24.03
C PRO A 57 4.66 -1.09 -22.96
N GLU A 58 5.76 -1.81 -22.71
CA GLU A 58 5.79 -2.90 -21.73
C GLU A 58 5.71 -2.41 -20.28
N ARG A 59 6.30 -1.26 -19.96
CA ARG A 59 6.18 -0.68 -18.62
C ARG A 59 4.78 -0.13 -18.34
N THR A 60 4.08 0.39 -19.35
CA THR A 60 2.70 0.85 -19.20
C THR A 60 1.75 -0.30 -18.85
N LYS A 61 1.96 -1.49 -19.42
CA LYS A 61 1.19 -2.70 -19.06
C LYS A 61 1.37 -3.15 -17.61
N MET A 62 2.40 -2.66 -16.92
CA MET A 62 2.66 -2.95 -15.51
C MET A 62 2.17 -1.84 -14.58
N MET A 63 1.73 -0.69 -15.10
CA MET A 63 1.27 0.40 -14.26
C MET A 63 -0.04 0.05 -13.57
N ASP A 64 -0.21 0.53 -12.34
CA ASP A 64 -1.53 0.65 -11.74
C ASP A 64 -2.17 2.02 -12.02
N LEU A 65 -3.36 2.26 -11.48
CA LEU A 65 -4.13 3.46 -11.79
C LEU A 65 -3.46 4.73 -11.25
N GLN A 66 -2.80 4.65 -10.08
CA GLN A 66 -2.11 5.80 -9.50
C GLN A 66 -0.97 6.25 -10.42
N GLN A 67 -0.09 5.31 -10.79
CA GLN A 67 1.05 5.59 -11.67
C GLN A 67 0.60 6.11 -13.04
N TYR A 68 -0.42 5.48 -13.63
CA TYR A 68 -0.93 5.89 -14.93
C TYR A 68 -1.61 7.27 -14.88
N THR A 69 -2.30 7.60 -13.78
CA THR A 69 -2.90 8.93 -13.58
C THR A 69 -1.83 10.02 -13.58
N SER A 70 -0.68 9.78 -12.95
CA SER A 70 0.44 10.74 -12.96
C SER A 70 1.03 10.94 -14.35
N ILE A 71 1.12 9.87 -15.17
CA ILE A 71 1.47 9.98 -16.59
C ILE A 71 0.46 10.85 -17.35
N VAL A 72 -0.84 10.58 -17.21
CA VAL A 72 -1.89 11.36 -17.89
C VAL A 72 -1.86 12.83 -17.45
N ALA A 73 -1.64 13.11 -16.16
CA ALA A 73 -1.51 14.47 -15.64
C ALA A 73 -0.33 15.23 -16.28
N LEU A 74 0.81 14.58 -16.50
CA LEU A 74 1.94 15.16 -17.23
C LEU A 74 1.61 15.38 -18.71
N MET A 75 1.01 14.38 -19.37
CA MET A 75 0.67 14.43 -20.79
C MET A 75 -0.33 15.55 -21.11
N THR A 76 -1.32 15.78 -20.23
CA THR A 76 -2.31 16.87 -20.38
C THR A 76 -1.71 18.26 -20.24
N LYS A 77 -0.54 18.38 -19.60
CA LYS A 77 0.25 19.62 -19.52
C LYS A 77 1.39 19.67 -20.54
N SER A 78 1.27 18.92 -21.65
CA SER A 78 2.28 18.86 -22.71
C SER A 78 3.67 18.44 -22.23
N GLY A 79 3.71 17.60 -21.19
CA GLY A 79 4.94 17.07 -20.61
C GLY A 79 5.67 18.03 -19.66
N VAL A 80 5.17 19.24 -19.39
CA VAL A 80 5.82 20.19 -18.49
C VAL A 80 4.89 20.50 -17.30
N MET A 81 5.37 20.30 -16.08
CA MET A 81 4.59 20.51 -14.87
C MET A 81 5.45 21.12 -13.75
N PRO A 82 4.93 22.06 -12.95
CA PRO A 82 5.61 22.48 -11.72
C PRO A 82 5.93 21.30 -10.80
N LEU A 83 7.12 21.29 -10.21
CA LEU A 83 7.61 20.19 -9.38
C LEU A 83 6.72 19.91 -8.16
N ASP A 84 6.07 20.94 -7.63
CA ASP A 84 5.15 20.86 -6.48
C ASP A 84 3.75 20.32 -6.83
N GLN A 85 3.46 20.11 -8.13
CA GLN A 85 2.19 19.57 -8.62
C GLN A 85 2.25 18.08 -8.99
N ILE A 86 3.39 17.43 -8.76
CA ILE A 86 3.61 16.00 -8.95
C ILE A 86 4.05 15.37 -7.63
N ALA A 87 3.57 14.15 -7.35
CA ALA A 87 3.96 13.44 -6.14
C ALA A 87 5.48 13.15 -6.16
N LEU A 88 6.13 13.27 -5.02
CA LEU A 88 7.58 13.13 -4.93
C LEU A 88 8.04 11.72 -5.30
N GLU A 89 7.24 10.70 -5.00
CA GLU A 89 7.44 9.30 -5.36
C GLU A 89 7.44 9.11 -6.89
N ASP A 90 6.50 9.77 -7.59
CA ASP A 90 6.47 9.78 -9.06
C ASP A 90 7.72 10.44 -9.63
N VAL A 91 8.16 11.56 -9.05
CA VAL A 91 9.40 12.23 -9.49
C VAL A 91 10.58 11.29 -9.35
N PHE A 92 10.77 10.69 -8.17
CA PHE A 92 11.87 9.78 -7.93
C PHE A 92 11.85 8.58 -8.89
N TYR A 93 10.71 7.89 -8.99
CA TYR A 93 10.62 6.69 -9.83
C TYR A 93 10.77 7.01 -11.31
N LEU A 94 9.98 7.95 -11.85
CA LEU A 94 9.96 8.26 -13.28
C LEU A 94 11.29 8.85 -13.76
N SER A 95 11.96 9.66 -12.93
CA SER A 95 13.33 10.11 -13.24
C SER A 95 14.35 8.98 -13.16
N SER A 96 14.15 8.01 -12.27
CA SER A 96 15.05 6.86 -12.16
C SER A 96 15.06 5.97 -13.40
N ILE A 97 14.00 6.02 -14.23
CA ILE A 97 13.90 5.31 -15.51
C ILE A 97 14.00 6.25 -16.73
N GLY A 98 14.29 7.54 -16.51
CA GLY A 98 14.49 8.53 -17.57
C GLY A 98 13.22 8.99 -18.28
N TYR A 99 12.04 8.77 -17.71
CA TYR A 99 10.77 9.21 -18.32
C TYR A 99 10.53 10.69 -18.10
N ILE A 100 10.99 11.22 -16.97
CA ILE A 100 10.91 12.64 -16.67
C ILE A 100 12.24 13.17 -16.12
N HIS A 101 12.47 14.46 -16.28
CA HIS A 101 13.68 15.15 -15.84
C HIS A 101 13.31 16.40 -15.07
N PRO A 102 13.75 16.56 -13.80
CA PRO A 102 13.67 17.82 -13.10
C PRO A 102 14.49 18.87 -13.83
N ALA A 103 13.92 20.06 -14.00
CA ALA A 103 14.52 21.18 -14.69
C ALA A 103 14.06 22.50 -14.04
N GLU A 104 14.50 23.62 -14.60
CA GLU A 104 14.13 24.96 -14.15
C GLU A 104 13.64 25.76 -15.35
N GLN A 105 12.51 26.44 -15.21
CA GLN A 105 11.97 27.34 -16.22
C GLN A 105 11.49 28.61 -15.53
N ASP A 106 11.99 29.77 -15.97
CA ASP A 106 11.65 31.09 -15.39
C ASP A 106 11.87 31.14 -13.86
N ASP A 107 13.01 30.63 -13.38
CA ASP A 107 13.37 30.48 -11.96
C ASP A 107 12.39 29.60 -11.13
N GLN A 108 11.57 28.78 -11.78
CA GLN A 108 10.64 27.85 -11.13
C GLN A 108 11.06 26.39 -11.36
N PRO A 109 11.06 25.54 -10.31
CA PRO A 109 11.34 24.12 -10.47
C PRO A 109 10.19 23.42 -11.18
N ILE A 110 10.52 22.70 -12.25
CA ILE A 110 9.57 21.94 -13.08
C ILE A 110 10.06 20.51 -13.27
N VAL A 111 9.18 19.66 -13.78
CA VAL A 111 9.49 18.35 -14.35
C VAL A 111 9.11 18.33 -15.82
N VAL A 112 9.95 17.66 -16.62
CA VAL A 112 9.82 17.59 -18.07
C VAL A 112 9.76 16.13 -18.51
N MET A 113 8.68 15.71 -19.16
CA MET A 113 8.58 14.48 -19.93
C MET A 113 9.01 14.76 -21.39
N PRO A 114 10.11 14.17 -21.88
CA PRO A 114 10.62 14.45 -23.21
C PRO A 114 9.65 14.02 -24.32
N SER A 115 9.64 14.74 -25.44
CA SER A 115 8.72 14.46 -26.56
C SER A 115 8.84 13.03 -27.12
N GLN A 116 10.02 12.43 -27.07
CA GLN A 116 10.30 11.06 -27.45
C GLN A 116 9.52 10.05 -26.61
N VAL A 117 9.43 10.30 -25.29
CA VAL A 117 8.68 9.46 -24.34
C VAL A 117 7.18 9.69 -24.53
N MET A 118 6.75 10.94 -24.62
CA MET A 118 5.35 11.30 -24.86
C MET A 118 4.78 10.64 -26.13
N LYS A 119 5.55 10.65 -27.23
CA LYS A 119 5.15 10.02 -28.50
C LYS A 119 4.83 8.53 -28.33
N GLN A 120 5.56 7.82 -27.47
CA GLN A 120 5.29 6.40 -27.22
C GLN A 120 3.98 6.23 -26.47
N PHE A 121 3.71 7.01 -25.42
CA PHE A 121 2.42 6.97 -24.74
C PHE A 121 1.24 7.31 -25.66
N PHE A 122 1.38 8.31 -26.54
CA PHE A 122 0.34 8.64 -27.53
C PHE A 122 0.09 7.55 -28.57
N SER A 123 1.06 6.65 -28.79
CA SER A 123 0.94 5.56 -29.77
C SER A 123 0.21 4.32 -29.24
N LEU A 124 -0.01 4.25 -27.93
CA LEU A 124 -0.68 3.12 -27.29
C LEU A 124 -2.21 3.23 -27.42
N ASP A 125 -2.90 2.09 -27.51
CA ASP A 125 -4.37 2.07 -27.49
C ASP A 125 -4.89 2.34 -26.06
N PRO A 126 -5.63 3.44 -25.82
CA PRO A 126 -6.13 3.77 -24.49
C PRO A 126 -7.03 2.67 -23.89
N LYS A 127 -7.76 1.90 -24.71
CA LYS A 127 -8.65 0.85 -24.22
C LYS A 127 -7.86 -0.35 -23.72
N GLU A 128 -6.82 -0.77 -24.45
CA GLU A 128 -5.95 -1.87 -24.03
C GLU A 128 -5.21 -1.50 -22.74
N ILE A 129 -4.61 -0.31 -22.69
CA ILE A 129 -3.93 0.19 -21.48
C ILE A 129 -4.86 0.20 -20.28
N MET A 130 -6.08 0.75 -20.43
CA MET A 130 -7.00 0.87 -19.31
C MET A 130 -7.48 -0.50 -18.81
N ALA A 131 -7.52 -1.52 -19.66
CA ALA A 131 -7.83 -2.89 -19.23
C ALA A 131 -6.73 -3.42 -18.29
N ASP A 132 -5.47 -3.30 -18.70
CA ASP A 132 -4.31 -3.71 -17.90
C ASP A 132 -4.21 -2.91 -16.60
N VAL A 133 -4.27 -1.57 -16.68
CA VAL A 133 -4.17 -0.66 -15.53
C VAL A 133 -5.24 -0.95 -14.48
N ASN A 134 -6.49 -1.21 -14.89
CA ASN A 134 -7.56 -1.52 -13.95
C ASN A 134 -7.39 -2.90 -13.31
N ARG A 135 -6.91 -3.90 -14.05
CA ARG A 135 -6.59 -5.23 -13.50
C ARG A 135 -5.45 -5.12 -12.49
N ASN A 136 -4.39 -4.42 -12.86
CA ASN A 136 -3.21 -4.13 -12.04
C ASN A 136 -3.58 -3.39 -10.75
N GLN A 137 -4.48 -2.41 -10.83
CA GLN A 137 -4.98 -1.68 -9.66
C GLN A 137 -5.64 -2.62 -8.63
N LYS A 138 -6.42 -3.61 -9.08
CA LYS A 138 -7.02 -4.62 -8.19
C LYS A 138 -5.94 -5.47 -7.53
N VAL A 139 -5.00 -6.00 -8.32
CA VAL A 139 -3.89 -6.83 -7.81
C VAL A 139 -3.04 -6.05 -6.81
N SER A 140 -2.71 -4.79 -7.11
CA SER A 140 -2.00 -3.90 -6.20
C SER A 140 -2.75 -3.77 -4.88
N ASN A 141 -4.05 -3.44 -4.90
CA ASN A 141 -4.84 -3.31 -3.68
C ASN A 141 -4.85 -4.59 -2.82
N ILE A 142 -4.95 -5.75 -3.47
CA ILE A 142 -4.87 -7.05 -2.78
C ILE A 142 -3.49 -7.23 -2.12
N LEU A 143 -2.39 -6.99 -2.85
CA LEU A 143 -1.03 -7.11 -2.32
C LEU A 143 -0.78 -6.17 -1.13
N PHE A 144 -1.20 -4.91 -1.24
CA PHE A 144 -1.10 -3.95 -0.15
C PHE A 144 -1.93 -4.37 1.07
N GLY A 145 -3.14 -4.91 0.87
CA GLY A 145 -3.96 -5.37 1.98
C GLY A 145 -3.41 -6.62 2.67
N ILE A 146 -2.91 -7.60 1.89
CA ILE A 146 -2.17 -8.78 2.42
C ILE A 146 -1.01 -8.30 3.28
N VAL A 147 -0.20 -7.37 2.78
CA VAL A 147 0.97 -6.83 3.48
C VAL A 147 0.58 -6.05 4.74
N ARG A 148 -0.49 -5.23 4.69
CA ARG A 148 -0.99 -4.51 5.87
C ARG A 148 -1.45 -5.45 6.97
N TYR A 149 -2.20 -6.49 6.62
CA TYR A 149 -2.82 -7.38 7.59
C TYR A 149 -1.85 -8.42 8.12
N TYR A 150 -0.96 -8.93 7.29
CA TYR A 150 -0.14 -10.08 7.62
C TYR A 150 1.34 -9.76 7.77
N GLY A 151 1.82 -8.68 7.16
CA GLY A 151 3.25 -8.32 7.07
C GLY A 151 4.07 -9.29 6.22
N PHE A 152 3.67 -10.55 6.14
CA PHE A 152 4.42 -11.64 5.55
C PHE A 152 3.50 -12.80 5.17
N ALA A 153 3.69 -13.33 3.96
CA ALA A 153 3.01 -14.53 3.47
C ALA A 153 3.86 -15.24 2.40
N ASP A 154 3.73 -16.56 2.28
CA ASP A 154 4.35 -17.29 1.17
C ASP A 154 3.64 -16.97 -0.16
N LEU A 155 4.39 -16.98 -1.26
CA LEU A 155 3.90 -16.55 -2.57
C LEU A 155 2.80 -17.47 -3.11
N GLU A 156 2.75 -18.74 -2.70
CA GLU A 156 1.67 -19.66 -3.09
C GLU A 156 0.33 -19.23 -2.44
N THR A 157 0.36 -18.92 -1.14
CA THR A 157 -0.79 -18.36 -0.42
C THR A 157 -1.19 -17.00 -0.99
N VAL A 158 -0.23 -16.11 -1.26
CA VAL A 158 -0.49 -14.80 -1.88
C VAL A 158 -1.18 -14.97 -3.23
N LYS A 159 -0.67 -15.87 -4.08
CA LYS A 159 -1.26 -16.17 -5.38
C LYS A 159 -2.72 -16.63 -5.24
N LYS A 160 -2.99 -17.60 -4.35
CA LYS A 160 -4.36 -18.08 -4.09
C LYS A 160 -5.29 -16.96 -3.64
N MET A 161 -4.81 -16.06 -2.78
CA MET A 161 -5.60 -14.90 -2.35
C MET A 161 -5.85 -13.93 -3.50
N VAL A 162 -4.82 -13.62 -4.30
CA VAL A 162 -4.97 -12.76 -5.50
C VAL A 162 -6.01 -13.36 -6.44
N GLU A 163 -5.92 -14.64 -6.76
CA GLU A 163 -6.87 -15.31 -7.65
C GLU A 163 -8.29 -15.32 -7.08
N ALA A 164 -8.44 -15.52 -5.77
CA ALA A 164 -9.74 -15.50 -5.09
C ALA A 164 -10.42 -14.11 -5.12
N TYR A 165 -9.67 -13.03 -4.86
CA TYR A 165 -10.23 -11.67 -4.90
C TYR A 165 -10.35 -11.11 -6.32
N LEU A 166 -9.48 -11.53 -7.24
CA LEU A 166 -9.51 -11.11 -8.64
C LEU A 166 -10.57 -11.88 -9.45
N GLU A 167 -10.97 -13.06 -8.97
CA GLU A 167 -11.84 -14.01 -9.67
C GLU A 167 -11.24 -14.45 -11.02
N GLU A 168 -9.92 -14.61 -11.06
CA GLU A 168 -9.14 -14.90 -12.27
C GLU A 168 -7.89 -15.71 -11.90
N GLU A 169 -7.48 -16.66 -12.72
CA GLU A 169 -6.18 -17.31 -12.57
C GLU A 169 -5.04 -16.36 -12.93
N VAL A 170 -3.93 -16.45 -12.21
CA VAL A 170 -2.77 -15.58 -12.39
C VAL A 170 -1.50 -16.40 -12.59
N GLU A 171 -0.71 -16.09 -13.60
CA GLU A 171 0.59 -16.73 -13.79
C GLU A 171 1.57 -16.34 -12.67
N GLU A 172 2.26 -17.32 -12.09
CA GLU A 172 3.22 -17.12 -11.00
C GLU A 172 4.38 -16.19 -11.40
N ALA A 173 4.88 -16.35 -12.62
CA ALA A 173 5.94 -15.52 -13.17
C ALA A 173 5.49 -14.05 -13.32
N TRP A 174 4.27 -13.83 -13.80
CA TRP A 174 3.70 -12.49 -13.91
C TRP A 174 3.53 -11.85 -12.53
N LEU A 175 2.95 -12.57 -11.56
CA LEU A 175 2.73 -12.05 -10.20
C LEU A 175 4.05 -11.67 -9.53
N THR A 176 5.07 -12.51 -9.66
CA THR A 176 6.40 -12.25 -9.10
C THR A 176 7.02 -10.99 -9.73
N ASN A 177 6.96 -10.87 -11.06
CA ASN A 177 7.44 -9.68 -11.77
C ASN A 177 6.66 -8.42 -11.38
N TYR A 178 5.35 -8.54 -11.18
CA TYR A 178 4.49 -7.45 -10.76
C TYR A 178 4.80 -6.98 -9.33
N ILE A 179 5.05 -7.91 -8.40
CA ILE A 179 5.52 -7.58 -7.04
C ILE A 179 6.85 -6.84 -7.08
N SER A 180 7.82 -7.30 -7.88
CA SER A 180 9.10 -6.59 -8.04
C SER A 180 8.92 -5.19 -8.64
N TYR A 181 8.04 -5.05 -9.63
CA TYR A 181 7.70 -3.75 -10.23
C TYR A 181 7.12 -2.78 -9.19
N LEU A 182 6.17 -3.24 -8.37
CA LEU A 182 5.60 -2.42 -7.29
C LEU A 182 6.63 -2.10 -6.21
N ALA A 183 7.54 -3.02 -5.89
CA ALA A 183 8.62 -2.79 -4.93
C ALA A 183 9.54 -1.65 -5.38
N ASP A 184 9.87 -1.57 -6.67
CA ASP A 184 10.72 -0.50 -7.23
C ASP A 184 10.06 0.89 -7.16
N TYR A 185 8.72 0.97 -7.21
CA TYR A 185 7.99 2.23 -7.13
C TYR A 185 7.60 2.60 -5.70
N TYR A 186 6.94 1.70 -4.97
CA TYR A 186 6.34 1.99 -3.67
C TYR A 186 7.28 1.70 -2.50
N GLY A 187 8.20 0.76 -2.64
CA GLY A 187 9.12 0.35 -1.57
C GLY A 187 8.47 -0.33 -0.36
N ILE A 188 7.14 -0.49 -0.28
CA ILE A 188 6.46 -0.97 0.93
C ILE A 188 6.64 -2.47 1.18
N PHE A 189 6.82 -3.26 0.13
CA PHE A 189 7.03 -4.70 0.22
C PHE A 189 7.91 -5.20 -0.90
N TYR A 190 8.42 -6.42 -0.75
CA TYR A 190 9.23 -7.09 -1.76
C TYR A 190 9.02 -8.61 -1.73
N ALA A 191 9.37 -9.28 -2.83
CA ALA A 191 9.42 -10.74 -2.90
C ALA A 191 10.85 -11.24 -2.64
N LYS A 192 11.00 -12.24 -1.76
CA LYS A 192 12.29 -12.91 -1.51
C LYS A 192 12.09 -14.32 -0.97
N ASP A 193 12.88 -15.27 -1.46
CA ASP A 193 12.92 -16.67 -1.00
C ASP A 193 11.52 -17.35 -0.97
N GLY A 194 10.64 -17.00 -1.92
CA GLY A 194 9.28 -17.55 -1.98
C GLY A 194 8.24 -16.85 -1.09
N TYR A 195 8.56 -15.66 -0.56
CA TYR A 195 7.66 -14.90 0.33
C TYR A 195 7.45 -13.47 -0.16
N LEU A 196 6.25 -12.93 0.09
CA LEU A 196 5.94 -11.51 0.08
C LEU A 196 6.21 -10.95 1.49
N ILE A 197 6.99 -9.87 1.58
CA ILE A 197 7.54 -9.37 2.84
C ILE A 197 7.36 -7.86 2.93
N HIS A 198 6.76 -7.37 4.03
CA HIS A 198 6.73 -5.96 4.36
C HIS A 198 8.16 -5.44 4.60
N GLN A 199 8.51 -4.28 4.04
CA GLN A 199 9.88 -3.73 4.05
C GLN A 199 10.49 -3.55 5.45
N THR A 200 9.66 -3.39 6.48
CA THR A 200 10.09 -3.21 7.87
C THR A 200 10.55 -4.50 8.54
N ILE A 201 10.21 -5.68 7.99
CA ILE A 201 10.63 -6.98 8.53
C ILE A 201 12.08 -7.25 8.10
N ARG A 202 13.03 -6.99 9.02
CA ARG A 202 14.47 -7.20 8.79
C ARG A 202 14.95 -8.58 9.21
N GLU A 203 14.39 -9.13 10.29
CA GLU A 203 14.76 -10.45 10.83
C GLU A 203 13.76 -11.51 10.38
N LEU A 204 13.91 -11.98 9.15
CA LEU A 204 12.95 -12.88 8.52
C LEU A 204 12.83 -14.24 9.24
N ASP A 205 13.96 -14.78 9.73
CA ASP A 205 13.99 -16.11 10.35
C ASP A 205 13.27 -16.15 11.71
N SER A 206 13.41 -15.09 12.51
CA SER A 206 12.72 -14.96 13.80
C SER A 206 11.21 -14.84 13.58
N PHE A 207 10.80 -14.05 12.59
CA PHE A 207 9.40 -13.92 12.20
C PHE A 207 8.79 -15.25 11.72
N LYS A 208 9.51 -15.99 10.86
CA LYS A 208 9.11 -17.35 10.42
C LYS A 208 8.98 -18.32 11.60
N GLN A 209 9.88 -18.26 12.58
CA GLN A 209 9.81 -19.12 13.75
C GLN A 209 8.55 -18.85 14.58
N VAL A 210 8.16 -17.58 14.77
CA VAL A 210 6.92 -17.21 15.45
C VAL A 210 5.70 -17.77 14.71
N LEU A 211 5.66 -17.66 13.38
CA LEU A 211 4.54 -18.20 12.59
C LEU A 211 4.46 -19.74 12.63
N LYS A 212 5.59 -20.44 12.71
CA LYS A 212 5.63 -21.91 12.86
C LYS A 212 4.97 -22.39 14.16
N THR A 213 4.99 -21.58 15.22
CA THR A 213 4.25 -21.92 16.46
C THR A 213 2.73 -21.87 16.30
N ARG A 214 2.24 -21.37 15.16
CA ARG A 214 0.83 -21.17 14.82
C ARG A 214 0.52 -21.78 13.45
N GLU A 215 1.07 -22.96 13.17
CA GLU A 215 0.90 -23.64 11.88
C GLU A 215 -0.58 -23.91 11.58
N GLU A 216 -1.33 -24.36 12.59
CA GLU A 216 -2.78 -24.64 12.51
C GLU A 216 -3.68 -23.40 12.36
N LEU A 217 -3.15 -22.19 12.61
CA LEU A 217 -3.93 -20.95 12.48
C LEU A 217 -3.97 -20.53 11.01
N ASN A 218 -5.15 -20.45 10.42
CA ASN A 218 -5.31 -19.86 9.08
C ASN A 218 -5.08 -18.34 9.12
N TYR A 219 -4.87 -17.73 7.96
CA TYR A 219 -4.86 -16.27 7.86
C TYR A 219 -6.26 -15.68 8.09
N TYR A 220 -6.32 -14.50 8.70
CA TYR A 220 -7.58 -13.78 8.87
C TYR A 220 -8.24 -13.51 7.51
N PRO A 221 -9.50 -13.88 7.28
CA PRO A 221 -10.17 -13.65 6.00
C PRO A 221 -10.48 -12.15 5.81
N ILE A 222 -9.67 -11.45 5.03
CA ILE A 222 -9.80 -10.00 4.83
C ILE A 222 -11.12 -9.72 4.06
N PRO A 223 -12.01 -8.84 4.55
CA PRO A 223 -13.19 -8.46 3.79
C PRO A 223 -12.81 -7.81 2.46
N ALA A 224 -13.52 -8.15 1.38
CA ALA A 224 -13.25 -7.57 0.06
C ALA A 224 -13.34 -6.03 0.05
N GLU A 225 -14.27 -5.47 0.84
CA GLU A 225 -14.41 -4.02 1.03
C GLU A 225 -13.15 -3.38 1.63
N SER A 226 -12.50 -4.06 2.60
CA SER A 226 -11.25 -3.60 3.21
C SER A 226 -10.09 -3.56 2.20
N MET A 227 -10.09 -4.46 1.21
CA MET A 227 -9.11 -4.43 0.11
C MET A 227 -9.40 -3.29 -0.87
N MET A 228 -10.66 -3.06 -1.21
CA MET A 228 -11.05 -2.06 -2.22
C MET A 228 -10.88 -0.62 -1.73
N ASN A 229 -11.12 -0.36 -0.45
CA ASN A 229 -11.06 0.98 0.16
C ASN A 229 -9.74 1.25 0.90
N LEU A 230 -8.69 0.52 0.57
CA LEU A 230 -7.41 0.61 1.24
C LEU A 230 -6.70 1.93 0.92
N ASN A 231 -6.59 2.83 1.90
CA ASN A 231 -5.70 3.99 1.79
C ASN A 231 -4.24 3.53 1.91
N ARG A 232 -3.49 3.48 0.82
CA ARG A 232 -2.11 2.94 0.78
C ARG A 232 -1.10 3.73 1.61
N TYR A 233 -1.41 4.99 1.95
CA TYR A 233 -0.55 5.82 2.81
C TYR A 233 -0.73 5.54 4.30
N GLU A 234 -1.71 4.74 4.69
CA GLU A 234 -1.92 4.34 6.08
C GLU A 234 -1.24 3.00 6.37
N SER A 235 -0.33 2.97 7.34
CA SER A 235 0.35 1.73 7.75
C SER A 235 -0.59 0.73 8.43
N PHE A 236 -1.61 1.22 9.14
CA PHE A 236 -2.55 0.41 9.92
C PHE A 236 -3.99 0.82 9.65
N GLU A 237 -4.92 -0.11 9.88
CA GLU A 237 -6.35 0.18 9.85
C GLU A 237 -6.71 1.11 11.02
N LYS A 238 -7.43 2.20 10.72
CA LYS A 238 -7.87 3.16 11.73
C LYS A 238 -8.96 2.56 12.60
N THR A 239 -8.78 2.64 13.92
CA THR A 239 -9.74 2.16 14.91
C THR A 239 -10.19 3.29 15.84
N ALA A 240 -11.35 3.12 16.49
CA ALA A 240 -11.83 4.07 17.48
C ALA A 240 -10.87 4.15 18.68
N GLU A 241 -10.23 3.04 19.04
CA GLU A 241 -9.25 2.94 20.12
C GLU A 241 -7.98 3.73 19.79
N MET A 242 -7.49 3.66 18.55
CA MET A 242 -6.35 4.49 18.11
C MET A 242 -6.72 5.98 18.13
N ALA A 243 -7.90 6.34 17.64
CA ALA A 243 -8.36 7.73 17.67
C ALA A 243 -8.49 8.26 19.11
N ALA A 244 -9.05 7.45 20.03
CA ALA A 244 -9.16 7.79 21.44
C ALA A 244 -7.78 7.93 22.11
N PHE A 245 -6.82 7.06 21.77
CA PHE A 245 -5.46 7.19 22.30
C PHE A 245 -4.75 8.43 21.75
N SER A 246 -4.93 8.73 20.46
CA SER A 246 -4.38 9.93 19.83
C SER A 246 -4.90 11.18 20.51
N GLN A 247 -6.21 11.24 20.78
CA GLN A 247 -6.82 12.36 21.49
C GLN A 247 -6.28 12.49 22.92
N PHE A 248 -6.17 11.38 23.66
CA PHE A 248 -5.60 11.37 25.00
C PHE A 248 -4.16 11.93 25.02
N LEU A 249 -3.33 11.54 24.04
CA LEU A 249 -1.97 12.02 23.91
C LEU A 249 -1.91 13.53 23.63
N GLN A 250 -2.79 14.04 22.77
CA GLN A 250 -2.92 15.47 22.49
C GLN A 250 -3.35 16.25 23.75
N ASP A 251 -4.40 15.80 24.43
CA ASP A 251 -4.99 16.52 25.57
C ASP A 251 -4.08 16.52 26.80
N THR A 252 -3.42 15.39 27.06
CA THR A 252 -2.63 15.18 28.30
C THR A 252 -1.22 15.74 28.16
N TYR A 253 -0.59 15.60 26.99
CA TYR A 253 0.80 15.96 26.76
C TYR A 253 0.98 17.14 25.81
N SER A 254 -0.12 17.81 25.42
CA SER A 254 -0.10 18.96 24.50
C SER A 254 0.63 18.68 23.18
N LEU A 255 0.51 17.45 22.69
CA LEU A 255 1.10 17.04 21.41
C LEU A 255 0.25 17.52 20.24
N GLU A 256 0.88 17.84 19.13
CA GLU A 256 0.18 18.03 17.86
C GLU A 256 -0.37 16.69 17.35
N ALA A 257 -1.49 16.72 16.61
CA ALA A 257 -2.12 15.51 16.09
C ALA A 257 -1.17 14.63 15.26
N ALA A 258 -0.27 15.24 14.48
CA ALA A 258 0.74 14.51 13.71
C ALA A 258 1.73 13.76 14.62
N GLN A 259 2.19 14.38 15.70
CA GLN A 259 3.11 13.77 16.66
C GLN A 259 2.44 12.62 17.43
N ALA A 260 1.19 12.81 17.86
CA ALA A 260 0.43 11.76 18.55
C ALA A 260 0.20 10.54 17.64
N ASN A 261 -0.15 10.77 16.37
CA ASN A 261 -0.33 9.68 15.40
C ASN A 261 0.99 8.97 15.09
N GLU A 262 2.10 9.70 14.97
CA GLU A 262 3.43 9.11 14.76
C GLU A 262 3.81 8.21 15.94
N LEU A 263 3.59 8.65 17.19
CA LEU A 263 3.85 7.83 18.37
C LEU A 263 3.03 6.54 18.37
N ILE A 264 1.75 6.62 18.01
CA ILE A 264 0.88 5.43 17.91
C ILE A 264 1.39 4.48 16.83
N GLU A 265 1.76 4.99 15.66
CA GLU A 265 2.28 4.16 14.57
C GLU A 265 3.59 3.45 14.96
N GLN A 266 4.54 4.18 15.55
CA GLN A 266 5.80 3.59 16.03
C GLN A 266 5.57 2.53 17.12
N PHE A 267 4.63 2.80 18.03
CA PHE A 267 4.18 1.82 19.02
C PHE A 267 3.60 0.56 18.36
N LEU A 268 2.71 0.72 17.38
CA LEU A 268 2.08 -0.41 16.70
C LEU A 268 3.11 -1.27 15.99
N TYR A 269 4.11 -0.68 15.32
CA TYR A 269 5.21 -1.46 14.74
C TYR A 269 5.98 -2.28 15.79
N LYS A 270 6.24 -1.74 16.99
CA LYS A 270 6.87 -2.53 18.07
C LYS A 270 6.00 -3.72 18.46
N VAL A 271 4.68 -3.53 18.55
CA VAL A 271 3.76 -4.62 18.85
C VAL A 271 3.74 -5.67 17.72
N GLN A 272 3.83 -5.25 16.45
CA GLN A 272 3.93 -6.18 15.32
C GLN A 272 5.16 -7.10 15.43
N PHE A 273 6.26 -6.60 15.99
CA PHE A 273 7.49 -7.38 16.24
C PHE A 273 7.50 -8.11 17.58
N GLY A 274 6.37 -8.14 18.30
CA GLY A 274 6.20 -8.93 19.53
C GLY A 274 6.82 -8.30 20.78
N HIS A 275 7.15 -7.01 20.77
CA HIS A 275 7.62 -6.32 21.97
C HIS A 275 6.55 -6.35 23.06
N GLY A 276 6.97 -6.63 24.30
CA GLY A 276 6.08 -6.73 25.44
C GLY A 276 5.61 -5.37 25.95
N LEU A 277 4.53 -5.37 26.75
CA LEU A 277 3.96 -4.16 27.36
C LEU A 277 5.01 -3.32 28.11
N GLN A 278 5.92 -3.97 28.85
CA GLN A 278 6.96 -3.27 29.62
C GLN A 278 7.92 -2.49 28.71
N GLU A 279 8.32 -3.07 27.58
CA GLU A 279 9.21 -2.41 26.62
C GLU A 279 8.51 -1.22 25.95
N VAL A 280 7.24 -1.39 25.59
CA VAL A 280 6.43 -0.33 24.99
C VAL A 280 6.24 0.82 25.97
N VAL A 281 5.87 0.55 27.23
CA VAL A 281 5.69 1.58 28.25
C VAL A 281 7.00 2.32 28.53
N LYS A 282 8.12 1.60 28.62
CA LYS A 282 9.45 2.21 28.76
C LYS A 282 9.74 3.14 27.58
N TRP A 283 9.48 2.70 26.35
CA TRP A 283 9.66 3.54 25.16
C TRP A 283 8.78 4.79 25.19
N PHE A 284 7.52 4.69 25.61
CA PHE A 284 6.70 5.90 25.80
C PHE A 284 7.33 6.86 26.81
N GLY A 285 7.84 6.37 27.95
CA GLY A 285 8.55 7.21 28.93
C GLY A 285 9.84 7.87 28.43
N GLU A 286 10.42 7.38 27.33
CA GLU A 286 11.58 8.01 26.66
C GLU A 286 11.15 9.08 25.64
N ASN A 287 9.88 9.08 25.20
CA ASN A 287 9.36 9.96 24.15
C ASN A 287 8.36 11.01 24.66
N ILE A 288 7.75 10.79 25.83
CA ILE A 288 6.87 11.72 26.51
C ILE A 288 7.17 11.75 28.01
N GLU A 289 6.96 12.90 28.64
CA GLU A 289 7.25 13.09 30.07
C GLU A 289 6.14 12.50 30.94
N LEU A 290 6.38 11.31 31.50
CA LEU A 290 5.49 10.65 32.45
C LEU A 290 5.83 11.12 33.87
N GLN A 291 4.95 11.89 34.50
CA GLN A 291 5.26 12.55 35.78
C GLN A 291 4.99 11.63 36.97
N ASN A 292 4.01 10.73 36.86
CA ASN A 292 3.57 9.93 37.99
C ASN A 292 2.95 8.58 37.57
N GLU A 293 2.66 7.73 38.56
CA GLU A 293 2.08 6.40 38.34
C GLU A 293 0.71 6.43 37.64
N LYS A 294 -0.09 7.49 37.82
CA LYS A 294 -1.38 7.61 37.13
C LYS A 294 -1.20 7.78 35.62
N ASP A 295 -0.17 8.52 35.20
CA ASP A 295 0.13 8.72 33.78
C ASP A 295 0.53 7.38 33.13
N VAL A 296 1.36 6.62 33.83
CA VAL A 296 1.75 5.25 33.42
C VAL A 296 0.53 4.36 33.29
N ASN A 297 -0.35 4.34 34.29
CA ASN A 297 -1.56 3.51 34.27
C ASN A 297 -2.52 3.91 33.14
N ALA A 298 -2.70 5.21 32.88
CA ALA A 298 -3.55 5.70 31.80
C ALA A 298 -3.02 5.27 30.43
N ILE A 299 -1.71 5.39 30.21
CA ILE A 299 -1.07 4.92 28.97
C ILE A 299 -1.21 3.41 28.81
N VAL A 300 -0.98 2.63 29.87
CA VAL A 300 -1.14 1.17 29.83
C VAL A 300 -2.56 0.78 29.44
N GLU A 301 -3.58 1.48 29.95
CA GLU A 301 -4.98 1.23 29.61
C GLU A 301 -5.24 1.50 28.11
N HIS A 302 -4.74 2.61 27.58
CA HIS A 302 -4.87 2.92 26.15
C HIS A 302 -4.10 1.95 25.25
N ILE A 303 -2.86 1.59 25.61
CA ILE A 303 -2.07 0.57 24.92
C ILE A 303 -2.87 -0.73 24.84
N ALA A 304 -3.40 -1.21 25.97
CA ALA A 304 -4.15 -2.47 26.00
C ALA A 304 -5.37 -2.43 25.08
N LYS A 305 -6.13 -1.34 25.07
CA LYS A 305 -7.28 -1.15 24.17
C LYS A 305 -6.87 -1.20 22.70
N VAL A 306 -5.81 -0.47 22.34
CA VAL A 306 -5.32 -0.43 20.96
C VAL A 306 -4.79 -1.80 20.53
N VAL A 307 -3.90 -2.43 21.30
CA VAL A 307 -3.33 -3.74 20.96
C VAL A 307 -4.42 -4.80 20.77
N ASN A 308 -5.39 -4.87 21.69
CA ASN A 308 -6.43 -5.89 21.64
C ASN A 308 -7.37 -5.75 20.43
N ASN A 309 -7.48 -4.55 19.85
CA ASN A 309 -8.31 -4.27 18.68
C ASN A 309 -7.49 -4.06 17.39
N THR A 310 -6.17 -4.25 17.44
CA THR A 310 -5.30 -4.13 16.27
C THR A 310 -4.95 -5.50 15.72
N ARG A 311 -4.99 -5.63 14.39
CA ARG A 311 -4.58 -6.83 13.67
C ARG A 311 -3.07 -7.00 13.75
N LEU A 312 -2.61 -8.16 14.19
CA LEU A 312 -1.19 -8.42 14.38
C LEU A 312 -0.66 -9.42 13.35
N TRP A 313 0.48 -9.11 12.77
CA TRP A 313 1.20 -9.93 11.80
C TRP A 313 1.61 -11.28 12.41
N ILE A 314 2.11 -11.26 13.66
CA ILE A 314 2.42 -12.48 14.42
C ILE A 314 1.19 -13.34 14.74
N LEU A 315 -0.02 -12.79 14.58
CA LEU A 315 -1.31 -13.48 14.71
C LEU A 315 -1.99 -13.69 13.36
N LYS A 316 -1.25 -13.65 12.24
CA LYS A 316 -1.76 -13.84 10.88
C LYS A 316 -2.97 -12.93 10.54
N GLY A 317 -2.96 -11.70 11.04
CA GLY A 317 -3.97 -10.67 10.77
C GLY A 317 -5.20 -10.68 11.69
N PHE A 318 -5.23 -11.56 12.69
CA PHE A 318 -6.22 -11.50 13.76
C PHE A 318 -5.84 -10.46 14.80
N THR A 319 -6.86 -9.92 15.49
CA THR A 319 -6.65 -9.18 16.73
C THR A 319 -6.49 -10.15 17.90
N PRO A 320 -5.80 -9.76 18.99
CA PRO A 320 -5.77 -10.55 20.22
C PRO A 320 -7.17 -10.85 20.78
N LEU A 321 -8.12 -9.92 20.63
CA LEU A 321 -9.49 -10.11 21.10
C LEU A 321 -10.24 -11.18 20.31
N GLU A 322 -10.02 -11.28 18.99
CA GLU A 322 -10.62 -12.33 18.14
C GLU A 322 -10.10 -13.73 18.47
N LEU A 323 -8.86 -13.83 18.97
CA LEU A 323 -8.22 -15.11 19.35
C LEU A 323 -8.33 -15.45 20.83
N ALA A 324 -8.80 -14.51 21.67
CA ALA A 324 -9.01 -14.79 23.07
C ALA A 324 -10.00 -15.96 23.18
N PRO A 325 -9.70 -17.00 24.00
CA PRO A 325 -10.69 -18.02 24.28
C PRO A 325 -11.92 -17.28 24.77
N ALA A 326 -13.07 -17.56 24.16
CA ALA A 326 -14.31 -16.92 24.55
C ALA A 326 -14.45 -17.05 26.07
N GLN A 327 -14.10 -15.98 26.80
CA GLN A 327 -14.80 -15.70 28.02
C GLN A 327 -16.26 -15.74 27.58
N GLU A 328 -17.11 -16.39 28.36
CA GLU A 328 -18.55 -16.30 28.18
C GLU A 328 -18.95 -14.82 28.31
N VAL A 329 -18.70 -14.05 27.26
CA VAL A 329 -19.26 -12.76 26.99
C VAL A 329 -20.67 -13.16 26.64
N SER A 330 -21.50 -13.21 27.69
CA SER A 330 -22.95 -13.16 27.63
C SER A 330 -23.32 -12.47 26.33
N GLU A 331 -23.86 -13.25 25.39
CA GLU A 331 -24.12 -12.81 24.03
C GLU A 331 -24.77 -11.42 24.09
N LYS A 332 -24.02 -10.37 23.72
CA LYS A 332 -24.66 -9.24 23.05
C LYS A 332 -25.04 -9.77 21.67
N LYS A 333 -26.07 -10.63 21.66
CA LYS A 333 -26.97 -10.74 20.53
C LYS A 333 -27.29 -9.30 20.17
N GLU A 334 -26.99 -8.94 18.93
CA GLU A 334 -27.78 -7.93 18.22
C GLU A 334 -29.25 -8.09 18.63
N PRO A 335 -30.06 -7.03 18.72
CA PRO A 335 -31.48 -7.22 18.92
C PRO A 335 -31.99 -8.02 17.73
N VAL A 336 -32.08 -9.34 17.91
CA VAL A 336 -32.92 -10.22 17.13
C VAL A 336 -34.27 -9.54 17.26
N THR A 337 -34.70 -8.88 16.19
CA THR A 337 -36.08 -8.45 16.08
C THR A 337 -36.87 -9.73 16.25
N ASN A 338 -37.38 -9.92 17.47
CA ASN A 338 -38.19 -11.05 17.82
C ASN A 338 -39.52 -10.77 17.11
N ASN A 339 -39.57 -11.09 15.82
CA ASN A 339 -40.77 -11.11 15.00
C ASN A 339 -41.63 -12.25 15.51
N LYS A 340 -42.11 -12.12 16.75
CA LYS A 340 -43.22 -12.89 17.29
C LYS A 340 -44.41 -12.52 16.46
N ILE A 341 -44.69 -13.34 15.44
CA ILE A 341 -45.92 -13.26 14.65
C ILE A 341 -47.08 -13.24 15.66
N PRO A 342 -47.91 -12.18 15.70
CA PRO A 342 -48.99 -12.07 16.67
C PRO A 342 -49.90 -13.29 16.58
N ARG A 343 -50.32 -13.87 17.71
CA ARG A 343 -51.15 -15.10 17.77
C ARG A 343 -52.38 -15.08 16.84
N ASN A 344 -52.95 -13.91 16.58
CA ASN A 344 -54.12 -13.74 15.73
C ASN A 344 -53.81 -13.30 14.29
N ALA A 345 -52.56 -13.06 13.92
CA ALA A 345 -52.16 -12.69 12.56
C ALA A 345 -52.38 -13.87 11.57
N PRO A 346 -52.54 -13.60 10.26
CA PRO A 346 -52.54 -14.64 9.24
C PRO A 346 -51.27 -15.48 9.30
N CYS A 347 -51.43 -16.80 9.19
CA CYS A 347 -50.30 -17.73 9.30
C CYS A 347 -49.38 -17.62 8.06
N PRO A 348 -48.06 -17.49 8.24
CA PRO A 348 -47.11 -17.30 7.12
C PRO A 348 -47.00 -18.53 6.19
N CYS A 349 -47.53 -19.70 6.59
CA CYS A 349 -47.54 -20.89 5.74
C CYS A 349 -48.61 -20.86 4.62
N GLY A 350 -49.31 -19.73 4.44
CA GLY A 350 -50.31 -19.56 3.38
C GLY A 350 -51.65 -20.25 3.62
N SER A 351 -51.91 -20.79 4.82
CA SER A 351 -53.13 -21.57 5.11
C SER A 351 -54.41 -20.75 5.29
N GLY A 352 -54.32 -19.42 5.30
CA GLY A 352 -55.45 -18.51 5.56
C GLY A 352 -55.98 -18.49 7.00
N LYS A 353 -55.41 -19.29 7.92
CA LYS A 353 -55.83 -19.38 9.33
C LYS A 353 -55.00 -18.44 10.23
N LYS A 354 -55.52 -18.11 11.42
CA LYS A 354 -54.76 -17.37 12.45
C LYS A 354 -53.57 -18.21 12.96
N TYR A 355 -52.41 -17.58 13.17
CA TYR A 355 -51.14 -18.24 13.54
C TYR A 355 -51.27 -19.21 14.73
N LYS A 356 -52.00 -18.83 15.79
CA LYS A 356 -52.28 -19.68 16.98
C LYS A 356 -53.05 -20.98 16.71
N ARG A 357 -53.72 -21.09 15.55
CA ARG A 357 -54.53 -22.26 15.18
C ARG A 357 -53.88 -23.08 14.04
N CYS A 358 -52.64 -22.76 13.67
CA CYS A 358 -51.95 -23.41 12.55
C CYS A 358 -50.52 -23.82 12.93
N CYS A 359 -49.53 -22.93 12.82
CA CYS A 359 -48.12 -23.27 13.01
C CYS A 359 -47.62 -23.13 14.46
N MET A 360 -48.43 -22.59 15.38
CA MET A 360 -48.05 -22.37 16.78
C MET A 360 -48.61 -23.47 17.72
N LYS A 361 -48.37 -24.75 17.39
CA LYS A 361 -48.77 -25.85 18.28
C LYS A 361 -48.03 -25.79 19.61
#